data_AF-A0A968L820-F1
#
_entry.id   AF-A0A968L820-F1
#
_cell.length_a   1.000
_cell.length_b   1.000
_cell.length_c   1.000
_cell.angle_alpha   90.00
_cell.angle_beta   90.00
_cell.angle_gamma   90.00
#
_symmetry.space_group_name_H-M   'P 1'
#
loop_
_entity.id
_entity.type
_entity.pdbx_description
1 polymer ?
#
loop_
_entity_poly.entity_id
_entity_poly.type
_entity_poly.pdbx_seq_one_letter_code
_entity_poly.pdbx_strand_id
1 'polypeptide(L)'
;MKVTKIESVKPSLKIEEVEIRQPLVDDLLKAERIAGKADGLAFMLALLSQVGTFDGKALPPEELERLSSKDFLTLSDEVDLRDVPATLPSGSSISPEKASSGKSA
;
A
#
# COMPACT_ATOMS: atom_id res chain seq x y z
N MET A 1 4.37 -30.31 20.26
CA MET A 1 4.14 -28.86 20.10
C MET A 1 2.63 -28.63 20.07
N LYS A 2 2.08 -27.79 20.96
CA LYS A 2 0.64 -27.53 21.04
C LYS A 2 0.39 -26.16 20.42
N VAL A 3 -0.29 -26.13 19.27
CA VAL A 3 -0.72 -24.89 18.62
C VAL A 3 -2.14 -24.61 19.08
N THR A 4 -2.35 -23.42 19.65
CA THR A 4 -3.68 -22.99 20.13
C THR A 4 -4.11 -21.83 19.25
N LYS A 5 -5.25 -21.99 18.56
CA LYS A 5 -5.84 -20.93 17.74
C LYS A 5 -6.48 -19.91 18.68
N ILE A 6 -5.98 -18.68 18.65
CA ILE A 6 -6.58 -17.56 19.36
C ILE A 6 -7.50 -16.87 18.35
N GLU A 7 -8.79 -16.75 18.67
CA GLU A 7 -9.71 -15.99 17.83
C GLU A 7 -9.35 -14.49 17.91
N SER A 8 -9.42 -13.78 16.78
CA SER A 8 -9.01 -12.38 16.74
C SER A 8 -9.90 -11.53 17.65
N VAL A 9 -9.28 -10.59 18.37
CA VAL A 9 -9.97 -9.72 19.34
C VAL A 9 -10.93 -8.73 18.66
N LYS A 10 -10.78 -8.52 17.34
CA LYS A 10 -11.68 -7.70 16.53
C LYS A 10 -12.24 -8.53 15.37
N PRO A 11 -13.56 -8.48 15.12
CA PRO A 11 -14.17 -9.14 13.98
C PRO A 11 -13.68 -8.51 12.67
N SER A 12 -13.60 -9.33 11.62
CA SER A 12 -13.31 -8.87 10.26
C SER A 12 -14.36 -7.85 9.83
N LEU A 13 -13.92 -6.81 9.14
CA LEU A 13 -14.81 -5.84 8.50
C LEU A 13 -15.58 -6.56 7.40
N LYS A 14 -16.91 -6.43 7.42
CA LYS A 14 -17.79 -6.93 6.35
C LYS A 14 -18.25 -5.72 5.57
N ILE A 15 -18.00 -5.74 4.27
CA ILE A 15 -18.37 -4.68 3.34
C ILE A 15 -19.19 -5.32 2.23
N GLU A 16 -20.34 -4.74 1.92
CA GLU A 16 -21.22 -5.25 0.88
C GLU A 16 -21.01 -4.49 -0.44
N GLU A 17 -20.77 -3.19 -0.36
CA GLU A 17 -20.61 -2.31 -1.51
C GLU A 17 -19.35 -1.44 -1.37
N VAL A 18 -18.57 -1.38 -2.45
CA VAL A 18 -17.40 -0.50 -2.53
C VAL A 18 -17.42 0.29 -3.83
N GLU A 19 -17.35 1.61 -3.70
CA GLU A 19 -17.13 2.52 -4.81
C GLU A 19 -15.67 2.99 -4.76
N ILE A 20 -14.88 2.65 -5.78
CA ILE A 20 -13.51 3.13 -5.93
C ILE A 20 -13.48 4.14 -7.08
N ARG A 21 -12.98 5.34 -6.81
CA ARG A 21 -12.63 6.30 -7.87
C ARG A 21 -11.17 6.15 -8.27
N GLN A 22 -10.83 6.60 -9.47
CA GLN A 22 -9.43 6.69 -9.90
C GLN A 22 -8.62 7.54 -8.89
N PRO A 23 -7.44 7.06 -8.45
CA PRO A 23 -6.53 7.85 -7.65
C PRO A 23 -6.00 9.08 -8.40
N LEU A 24 -5.92 10.20 -7.70
CA LEU A 24 -5.21 11.39 -8.15
C LEU A 24 -3.83 11.48 -7.48
N VAL A 25 -2.94 12.31 -8.03
CA VAL A 25 -1.62 12.57 -7.44
C VAL A 25 -1.74 13.05 -5.98
N ASP A 26 -2.72 13.89 -5.67
CA ASP A 26 -2.94 14.38 -4.31
C ASP A 26 -3.32 13.24 -3.33
N ASP A 27 -4.03 12.21 -3.80
CA ASP A 27 -4.37 11.04 -2.98
C ASP A 27 -3.13 10.20 -2.66
N LEU A 28 -2.24 10.02 -3.66
CA LEU A 28 -0.96 9.34 -3.48
C LEU A 28 -0.09 10.09 -2.45
N LEU A 29 0.01 11.41 -2.56
CA LEU A 29 0.79 12.23 -1.62
C LEU A 29 0.19 12.21 -0.21
N LYS A 30 -1.14 12.21 -0.08
CA LYS A 30 -1.81 12.05 1.23
C LYS A 30 -1.56 10.67 1.81
N ALA A 31 -1.68 9.61 1.01
CA ALA A 31 -1.41 8.25 1.44
C ALA A 31 0.04 8.08 1.91
N GLU A 32 1.01 8.64 1.18
CA GLU A 32 2.43 8.64 1.58
C GLU A 32 2.64 9.36 2.91
N ARG A 33 2.04 10.55 3.10
CA ARG A 33 2.14 11.30 4.36
C ARG A 33 1.54 10.55 5.54
N ILE A 34 0.41 9.87 5.34
CA ILE A 34 -0.26 9.07 6.38
C ILE A 34 0.59 7.84 6.71
N ALA A 35 1.08 7.12 5.71
CA ALA A 35 1.84 5.88 5.88
C ALA A 35 3.31 6.11 6.26
N GLY A 36 3.84 7.32 6.07
CA GLY A 36 5.25 7.67 6.24
C GLY A 36 6.18 7.13 5.15
N LYS A 37 5.62 6.51 4.09
CA LYS A 37 6.35 5.91 2.97
C LYS A 37 5.42 5.72 1.77
N ALA A 38 6.01 5.64 0.58
CA ALA A 38 5.27 5.55 -0.69
C ALA A 38 4.93 4.10 -1.11
N ASP A 39 5.12 3.10 -0.25
CA ASP A 39 4.93 1.69 -0.59
C ASP A 39 4.38 0.82 0.55
N GLY A 40 4.02 -0.42 0.19
CA GLY A 40 3.62 -1.47 1.11
C GLY A 40 2.22 -1.29 1.71
N LEU A 41 1.90 -2.14 2.70
CA LEU A 41 0.53 -2.31 3.20
C LEU A 41 -0.09 -1.01 3.75
N ALA A 42 0.66 -0.28 4.59
CA ALA A 42 0.17 0.97 5.19
C ALA A 42 -0.16 2.03 4.13
N PHE A 43 0.66 2.14 3.09
CA PHE A 43 0.41 3.04 1.96
C PHE A 43 -0.86 2.62 1.20
N MET A 44 -1.02 1.33 0.90
CA MET A 44 -2.20 0.81 0.19
C MET A 44 -3.49 1.05 0.98
N LEU A 45 -3.49 0.78 2.28
CA LEU A 45 -4.65 1.05 3.14
C LEU A 45 -4.95 2.54 3.24
N ALA A 46 -3.91 3.39 3.33
CA ALA A 46 -4.07 4.82 3.31
C ALA A 46 -4.64 5.33 1.98
N LEU A 47 -4.18 4.78 0.85
CA LEU A 47 -4.69 5.12 -0.48
C LEU A 47 -6.14 4.69 -0.64
N LEU A 48 -6.48 3.45 -0.29
CA LEU A 48 -7.86 2.94 -0.29
C LEU A 48 -8.80 3.82 0.55
N SER A 49 -8.33 4.33 1.68
CA SER A 49 -9.08 5.28 2.51
C SER A 49 -9.36 6.63 1.81
N GLN A 50 -8.46 7.08 0.92
CA GLN A 50 -8.65 8.33 0.18
C GLN A 50 -9.58 8.19 -1.04
N VAL A 51 -9.59 7.01 -1.68
CA VAL A 51 -10.25 6.80 -2.98
C VAL A 51 -11.47 5.88 -2.91
N GLY A 52 -11.64 5.16 -1.80
CA GLY A 52 -12.72 4.21 -1.59
C GLY A 52 -13.85 4.78 -0.73
N THR A 53 -15.08 4.52 -1.14
CA THR A 53 -16.28 4.66 -0.31
C THR A 53 -16.83 3.26 -0.04
N PHE A 54 -17.00 2.90 1.22
CA PHE A 54 -17.38 1.57 1.68
C PHE A 54 -18.75 1.65 2.37
N ASP A 55 -19.75 0.95 1.82
CA ASP A 55 -21.15 1.02 2.27
C ASP A 55 -21.65 2.48 2.41
N GLY A 56 -21.27 3.34 1.45
CA GLY A 56 -21.63 4.76 1.43
C GLY A 56 -20.83 5.65 2.40
N LYS A 57 -19.76 5.16 3.02
CA LYS A 57 -18.93 5.92 3.97
C LYS A 57 -17.44 5.85 3.66
N ALA A 58 -16.72 6.93 3.93
CA ALA A 58 -15.26 6.89 3.97
C ALA A 58 -14.81 6.17 5.25
N LEU A 59 -13.89 5.22 5.12
CA LEU A 59 -13.29 4.51 6.26
C LEU A 59 -11.82 4.93 6.41
N PRO A 60 -11.34 5.14 7.64
CA PRO A 60 -9.94 5.45 7.88
C PRO A 60 -9.06 4.20 7.72
N PRO A 61 -7.75 4.35 7.50
CA PRO A 61 -6.85 3.24 7.20
C PRO A 61 -6.85 2.16 8.30
N GLU A 62 -6.96 2.56 9.57
CA GLU A 62 -6.97 1.66 10.72
C GLU A 62 -8.22 0.77 10.76
N GLU A 63 -9.32 1.22 10.16
CA GLU A 63 -10.51 0.39 10.03
C GLU A 63 -10.37 -0.62 8.89
N LEU A 64 -9.71 -0.23 7.80
CA LEU A 64 -9.43 -1.07 6.64
C LEU A 64 -8.41 -2.18 6.95
N GLU A 65 -7.60 -2.05 8.00
CA GLU A 65 -6.74 -3.15 8.50
C GLU A 65 -7.53 -4.42 8.87
N ARG A 66 -8.84 -4.29 9.10
CA ARG A 66 -9.74 -5.41 9.43
C ARG A 66 -10.34 -6.09 8.20
N LEU A 67 -10.03 -5.63 6.99
CA LEU A 67 -10.41 -6.31 5.75
C LEU A 67 -9.88 -7.74 5.76
N SER A 68 -10.65 -8.64 5.14
CA SER A 68 -10.09 -9.96 4.85
C SER A 68 -8.95 -9.81 3.82
N SER A 69 -7.96 -10.71 3.86
CA SER A 69 -6.88 -10.68 2.87
C SER A 69 -7.40 -10.81 1.43
N LYS A 70 -8.53 -11.50 1.24
CA LYS A 70 -9.17 -11.63 -0.07
C LYS A 70 -9.69 -10.27 -0.56
N ASP A 71 -10.46 -9.58 0.28
CA ASP A 71 -11.06 -8.29 -0.09
C ASP A 71 -9.98 -7.24 -0.30
N PHE A 72 -8.96 -7.21 0.57
CA PHE A 72 -7.82 -6.32 0.40
C PHE A 72 -7.13 -6.50 -0.96
N LEU A 73 -6.86 -7.75 -1.38
CA LEU A 73 -6.22 -8.02 -2.66
C LEU A 73 -7.10 -7.62 -3.84
N THR A 74 -8.40 -7.92 -3.78
CA THR A 74 -9.37 -7.49 -4.81
C THR A 74 -9.39 -5.98 -4.95
N LEU A 75 -9.51 -5.24 -3.83
CA LEU A 75 -9.52 -3.78 -3.84
C LEU A 75 -8.19 -3.19 -4.32
N SER A 76 -7.07 -3.82 -3.97
CA SER A 76 -5.74 -3.38 -4.40
C SER A 76 -5.54 -3.51 -5.91
N ASP A 77 -6.12 -4.54 -6.52
CA ASP A 77 -6.09 -4.73 -7.97
C ASP A 77 -6.97 -3.68 -8.70
N GLU A 78 -8.11 -3.29 -8.13
CA GLU A 78 -9.00 -2.27 -8.73
C GLU A 78 -8.43 -0.84 -8.67
N VAL A 79 -7.63 -0.53 -7.66
CA VAL A 79 -6.94 0.78 -7.54
C VAL A 79 -5.78 0.91 -8.54
N ASP A 80 -5.46 -0.19 -9.24
CA ASP A 80 -4.43 -0.37 -10.25
C ASP A 80 -3.28 0.64 -10.21
N LEU A 81 -2.39 0.47 -9.23
CA LEU A 81 -1.11 1.17 -9.20
C LEU A 81 -0.11 0.64 -10.25
N ARG A 82 -0.46 -0.39 -11.04
CA ARG A 82 0.46 -0.98 -12.03
C ARG A 82 0.74 -0.01 -13.18
N ASP A 83 -0.18 0.90 -13.45
CA ASP A 83 -0.05 1.94 -14.47
C ASP A 83 0.56 3.25 -13.95
N VAL A 84 0.88 3.36 -12.65
CA VAL A 84 1.72 4.46 -12.17
C VAL A 84 3.16 4.09 -12.51
N PRO A 85 3.80 4.74 -13.52
CA PRO A 85 5.17 4.43 -13.85
C PRO A 85 6.00 4.63 -12.59
N ALA A 86 6.78 3.60 -12.20
CA ALA A 86 7.70 3.59 -11.07
C ALA A 86 8.77 4.69 -11.21
N THR A 87 8.34 5.94 -11.13
CA THR A 87 9.11 7.17 -11.28
C THR A 87 9.34 7.84 -9.94
N LEU A 88 8.95 7.18 -8.84
CA LEU A 88 9.58 7.44 -7.57
C LEU A 88 10.99 6.84 -7.64
N PRO A 89 12.05 7.66 -7.61
CA PRO A 89 13.41 7.13 -7.53
C PRO A 89 13.52 6.43 -6.17
N SER A 90 13.36 5.11 -6.17
CA SER A 90 13.95 4.28 -5.12
C SER A 90 15.41 4.67 -5.08
N GLY A 91 15.79 5.39 -4.02
CA GLY A 91 17.13 5.93 -3.85
C GLY A 91 18.14 4.84 -4.17
N SER A 92 18.80 4.99 -5.32
CA SER A 92 19.90 4.13 -5.71
C SER A 92 21.02 4.38 -4.72
N SER A 93 21.14 3.50 -3.72
CA SER A 93 22.34 3.35 -2.92
C SER A 93 23.51 3.26 -3.88
N ILE A 94 24.33 4.30 -3.88
CA ILE A 94 25.56 4.40 -4.65
C ILE A 94 26.47 3.29 -4.12
N SER A 95 26.52 2.16 -4.82
CA SER A 95 27.60 1.19 -4.63
C SER A 95 28.85 1.77 -5.32
N PRO A 96 29.98 1.93 -4.61
CA PRO A 96 31.20 2.40 -5.26
C PRO A 96 31.74 1.28 -6.16
N GLU A 97 31.64 1.50 -7.47
CA GLU A 97 32.30 0.69 -8.48
C GLU A 97 33.82 0.93 -8.42
N LYS A 98 34.55 -0.12 -8.06
CA LYS A 98 35.87 -0.53 -8.59
C LYS A 98 36.81 0.58 -9.07
N ALA A 99 37.83 0.86 -8.26
CA ALA A 99 39.09 1.44 -8.76
C ALA A 99 39.78 0.44 -9.71
N SER A 100 39.61 0.69 -11.01
CA SER A 100 40.40 0.13 -12.11
C SER A 100 41.77 0.81 -12.13
N SER A 101 42.81 0.14 -11.62
CA SER A 101 44.19 0.54 -11.88
C SER A 101 44.64 -0.03 -13.22
N GLY A 102 44.43 0.76 -14.27
CA GLY A 102 45.00 0.59 -15.60
C GLY A 102 46.44 1.10 -15.67
N LYS A 103 47.29 0.25 -16.21
CA LYS A 103 48.74 0.32 -16.51
C LYS A 103 49.16 1.46 -17.46
N SER A 104 50.32 2.07 -17.23
CA SER A 104 51.35 2.61 -18.18
C SER A 104 52.29 3.55 -17.39
N ALA A 105 53.62 3.57 -17.50
CA ALA A 105 54.56 3.22 -18.58
C ALA A 105 55.84 2.56 -18.03
#